data_AF-A0A9Q9IBZ7-F1
#
_entry.id   AF-A0A9Q9IBZ7-F1
#
_cell.length_a   1.000
_cell.length_b   1.000
_cell.length_c   1.000
_cell.angle_alpha   90.00
_cell.angle_beta   90.00
_cell.angle_gamma   90.00
#
_symmetry.space_group_name_H-M   'P 1'
#
loop_
_entity.id
_entity.type
_entity.pdbx_description
1 polymer ?
#
loop_
_entity_poly.entity_id
_entity_poly.type
_entity_poly.pdbx_seq_one_letter_code
_entity_poly.pdbx_strand_id
1 'polypeptide(L)'
;MTTPLSSASGGTDRATTRLPGRTSRPHHPIMVQYTCPGCGTLISVGDARRVGEPCSMCAAGQTWESLSTQDQQTILAAARHGAIAGLLAMRDLTPPIRLPHAVDLLAYLDRADPTGHRPQ
;
A
#
# COMPACT_ATOMS: atom_id res chain seq x y z
N MET A 1 14.24 -39.20 65.06
CA MET A 1 15.36 -40.09 64.70
C MET A 1 15.09 -40.63 63.29
N THR A 2 16.11 -40.55 62.42
CA THR A 2 16.33 -41.29 61.16
C THR A 2 15.35 -41.15 59.98
N THR A 3 15.74 -40.35 58.98
CA THR A 3 15.58 -40.64 57.53
C THR A 3 16.67 -41.64 57.11
N PRO A 4 16.53 -42.46 56.04
CA PRO A 4 16.80 -41.96 54.67
C PRO A 4 16.08 -42.64 53.47
N LEU A 5 16.04 -41.86 52.37
CA LEU A 5 16.23 -42.15 50.92
C LEU A 5 15.79 -43.47 50.26
N SER A 6 14.99 -43.35 49.18
CA SER A 6 15.41 -43.54 47.76
C SER A 6 14.20 -43.34 46.83
N SER A 7 14.17 -42.29 45.99
CA SER A 7 14.72 -42.24 44.61
C SER A 7 13.91 -43.11 43.64
N ALA A 8 13.09 -42.48 42.78
CA ALA A 8 13.36 -42.28 41.34
C ALA A 8 12.64 -43.36 40.49
N SER A 9 12.05 -43.14 39.33
CA SER A 9 11.85 -41.98 38.46
C SER A 9 10.90 -42.42 37.33
N GLY A 10 10.18 -41.45 36.75
CA GLY A 10 9.98 -41.30 35.30
C GLY A 10 9.24 -42.40 34.51
N GLY A 11 8.39 -42.10 33.54
CA GLY A 11 8.00 -40.82 32.98
C GLY A 11 6.66 -41.00 32.29
N THR A 12 5.88 -39.93 32.31
CA THR A 12 4.66 -39.83 31.51
C THR A 12 5.04 -39.81 30.04
N ASP A 13 4.67 -40.85 29.31
CA ASP A 13 4.65 -40.89 27.84
C ASP A 13 3.67 -39.83 27.34
N ARG A 14 4.16 -38.58 27.29
CA ARG A 14 3.48 -37.51 26.58
C ARG A 14 3.90 -37.67 25.13
N ALA A 15 3.08 -38.40 24.38
CA ALA A 15 3.13 -38.48 22.93
C ALA A 15 3.23 -37.06 22.36
N THR A 16 4.46 -36.61 22.15
CA THR A 16 4.75 -35.34 21.50
C THR A 16 4.70 -35.65 20.03
N THR A 17 3.48 -35.58 19.48
CA THR A 17 3.28 -35.51 18.05
C THR A 17 4.04 -34.28 17.57
N ARG A 18 5.28 -34.48 17.10
CA ARG A 18 6.02 -33.48 16.34
C ARG A 18 5.19 -33.24 15.08
N LEU A 19 4.35 -32.21 15.12
CA LEU A 19 3.79 -31.61 13.92
C LEU A 19 4.97 -31.29 12.99
N PRO A 20 4.98 -31.78 11.74
CA PRO A 20 5.99 -31.38 10.79
C PRO A 20 5.96 -29.86 10.71
N GLY A 21 7.15 -29.25 10.86
CA GLY A 21 7.31 -27.82 10.78
C GLY A 21 6.54 -27.31 9.58
N ARG A 22 5.60 -26.38 9.81
CA ARG A 22 5.04 -25.56 8.74
C ARG A 22 6.23 -24.81 8.16
N THR A 23 6.83 -25.37 7.10
CA THR A 23 7.51 -24.57 6.11
C THR A 23 6.42 -23.66 5.57
N SER A 24 6.33 -22.45 6.12
CA SER A 24 5.58 -21.36 5.53
C SER A 24 6.13 -21.21 4.13
N ARG A 25 5.50 -21.87 3.13
CA ARG A 25 5.78 -21.57 1.73
C ARG A 25 5.61 -20.07 1.61
N PRO A 26 6.63 -19.32 1.14
CA PRO A 26 6.41 -17.92 0.85
C PRO A 26 5.25 -17.88 -0.15
N HIS A 27 4.13 -17.28 0.26
CA HIS A 27 3.05 -16.94 -0.65
C HIS A 27 3.63 -15.87 -1.57
N HIS A 28 4.26 -16.28 -2.66
CA HIS A 28 4.58 -15.37 -3.74
C HIS A 28 3.23 -14.95 -4.34
N PRO A 29 2.86 -13.66 -4.22
CA PRO A 29 1.65 -13.20 -4.88
C PRO A 29 1.79 -13.50 -6.37
N ILE A 30 0.79 -14.16 -6.95
CA ILE A 30 0.74 -14.37 -8.39
C ILE A 30 0.54 -12.99 -8.99
N MET A 31 1.56 -12.50 -9.68
CA MET A 31 1.51 -11.22 -10.37
C MET A 31 0.87 -11.43 -11.74
N VAL A 32 -0.19 -10.67 -12.02
CA VAL A 32 -0.89 -10.67 -13.31
C VAL A 32 -0.47 -9.45 -14.10
N GLN A 33 0.01 -9.66 -15.32
CA GLN A 33 0.32 -8.59 -16.24
C GLN A 33 -0.91 -8.22 -17.07
N TYR A 34 -1.19 -6.92 -17.21
CA TYR A 34 -2.22 -6.43 -18.13
C TYR A 34 -1.84 -5.07 -18.71
N THR A 35 -2.43 -4.74 -19.85
CA THR A 35 -2.26 -3.43 -20.51
C THR A 35 -3.29 -2.46 -19.97
N CYS A 36 -2.84 -1.33 -19.40
CA CYS A 36 -3.73 -0.28 -18.92
C CYS A 36 -4.65 0.22 -20.05
N PRO A 37 -5.98 0.23 -19.88
CA PRO A 37 -6.91 0.68 -20.92
C PRO A 37 -6.83 2.19 -21.19
N GLY A 38 -6.33 2.99 -20.24
CA GLY A 38 -6.23 4.44 -20.37
C GLY A 38 -4.97 4.90 -21.13
N CYS A 39 -3.81 4.31 -20.84
CA CYS A 39 -2.52 4.77 -21.39
C CYS A 39 -1.73 3.71 -22.16
N GLY A 40 -2.25 2.48 -22.30
CA GLY A 40 -1.57 1.40 -23.03
C GLY A 40 -0.31 0.85 -22.34
N THR A 41 0.02 1.30 -21.13
CA THR A 41 1.20 0.83 -20.40
C THR A 41 0.98 -0.59 -19.87
N LEU A 42 1.93 -1.48 -20.10
CA LEU A 42 1.95 -2.82 -19.50
C LEU A 42 2.31 -2.71 -18.02
N ILE A 43 1.42 -3.21 -17.16
CA ILE A 43 1.57 -3.16 -15.70
C ILE A 43 1.35 -4.52 -15.07
N SER A 44 1.93 -4.71 -13.88
CA SER A 44 1.87 -5.96 -13.12
C SER A 44 1.19 -5.72 -11.78
N VAL A 45 0.11 -6.46 -11.50
CA VAL A 45 -0.69 -6.33 -10.27
C VAL A 45 -0.77 -7.64 -9.52
N GLY A 46 -0.70 -7.59 -8.18
CA GLY A 46 -0.86 -8.76 -7.32
C GLY A 46 -2.31 -9.14 -7.05
N ASP A 47 -3.27 -8.32 -7.48
CA ASP A 47 -4.71 -8.56 -7.36
C ASP A 47 -5.36 -8.63 -8.74
N ALA A 48 -5.81 -9.82 -9.13
CA ALA A 48 -6.45 -10.08 -10.42
C ALA A 48 -7.76 -9.28 -10.62
N ARG A 49 -8.41 -8.82 -9.55
CA ARG A 49 -9.62 -7.97 -9.66
C ARG A 49 -9.33 -6.61 -10.29
N ARG A 50 -8.08 -6.15 -10.23
CA ARG A 50 -7.64 -4.87 -10.80
C ARG A 50 -7.31 -4.95 -12.28
N VAL A 51 -7.38 -6.15 -12.88
CA VAL A 51 -7.18 -6.33 -14.31
C VAL A 51 -8.33 -5.66 -15.06
N GLY A 52 -7.99 -4.79 -16.00
CA GLY A 52 -8.98 -4.01 -16.76
C GLY A 52 -9.37 -2.68 -16.12
N GLU A 53 -8.91 -2.39 -14.90
CA GLU A 53 -9.01 -1.05 -14.32
C GLU A 53 -7.94 -0.11 -14.91
N PRO A 54 -8.12 1.22 -14.87
CA PRO A 54 -7.04 2.16 -15.16
C PRO A 54 -5.85 1.94 -14.21
N CYS A 55 -4.62 2.11 -14.71
CA CYS A 55 -3.44 2.13 -13.84
C CYS A 55 -3.51 3.29 -12.84
N SER A 56 -2.73 3.24 -11.76
CA SER A 56 -2.78 4.27 -10.70
C SER A 56 -2.59 5.69 -11.22
N MET A 57 -1.72 5.88 -12.23
CA MET A 57 -1.51 7.18 -12.87
C MET A 57 -2.74 7.67 -13.65
N CYS A 58 -3.40 6.79 -14.41
CA CYS A 58 -4.62 7.13 -15.13
C CYS A 58 -5.78 7.41 -14.16
N ALA A 59 -5.91 6.61 -13.10
CA ALA A 59 -6.91 6.84 -12.07
C ALA A 59 -6.68 8.16 -11.32
N ALA A 60 -5.40 8.51 -11.04
CA ALA A 60 -5.02 9.80 -10.49
C ALA A 60 -5.38 10.97 -11.42
N GLY A 61 -5.06 10.86 -12.71
CA GLY A 61 -5.43 11.87 -13.70
C GLY A 61 -6.95 12.09 -13.79
N GLN A 62 -7.73 11.01 -13.85
CA GLN A 62 -9.19 11.09 -13.82
C GLN A 62 -9.72 11.75 -12.54
N THR A 63 -9.08 11.46 -11.40
CA THR A 63 -9.44 12.10 -10.13
C THR A 63 -9.16 13.59 -10.18
N TRP A 64 -7.97 13.98 -10.65
CA TRP A 64 -7.60 15.39 -10.83
C TRP A 64 -8.63 16.15 -11.66
N GLU A 65 -8.99 15.59 -12.82
CA GLU A 65 -9.97 16.19 -13.75
C GLU A 65 -11.38 16.28 -13.16
N SER A 66 -11.75 15.39 -12.24
CA SER A 66 -13.05 15.41 -11.58
C SER A 66 -13.16 16.46 -10.45
N LEU A 67 -12.04 16.98 -9.97
CA LEU A 67 -12.02 17.98 -8.90
C LEU A 67 -12.51 19.34 -9.38
N SER A 68 -13.12 20.10 -8.47
CA SER A 68 -13.43 21.49 -8.74
C SER A 68 -12.13 22.30 -8.94
N THR A 69 -12.21 23.39 -9.70
CA THR A 69 -11.07 24.30 -9.88
C THR A 69 -10.53 24.82 -8.54
N GLN A 70 -11.41 25.04 -7.55
CA GLN A 70 -11.02 25.48 -6.21
C GLN A 70 -10.23 24.39 -5.46
N ASP A 71 -10.66 23.13 -5.53
CA ASP A 71 -9.94 22.03 -4.88
C ASP A 71 -8.58 21.79 -5.54
N GLN A 72 -8.52 21.86 -6.86
CA GLN A 72 -7.26 21.80 -7.61
C GLN A 72 -6.29 22.90 -7.16
N GLN A 73 -6.74 24.14 -7.07
CA GLN A 73 -5.92 25.26 -6.60
C GLN A 73 -5.47 25.07 -5.14
N THR A 74 -6.34 24.57 -4.28
CA THR A 74 -6.04 24.28 -2.87
C THR A 74 -4.95 23.23 -2.74
N ILE A 75 -5.06 22.12 -3.48
CA ILE A 75 -4.04 21.06 -3.50
C ILE A 75 -2.72 21.59 -4.03
N LEU A 76 -2.71 22.32 -5.16
CA LEU A 76 -1.48 22.86 -5.74
C LEU A 76 -0.80 23.88 -4.83
N ALA A 77 -1.57 24.75 -4.18
CA ALA A 77 -1.04 25.69 -3.19
C ALA A 77 -0.37 24.95 -2.03
N ALA A 78 -1.02 23.93 -1.47
CA ALA A 78 -0.46 23.13 -0.39
C ALA A 78 0.76 22.31 -0.83
N ALA A 79 0.72 21.68 -2.01
CA ALA A 79 1.80 20.85 -2.53
C ALA A 79 3.09 21.64 -2.78
N ARG A 80 3.01 22.94 -3.09
CA ARG A 80 4.17 23.84 -3.18
C ARG A 80 4.93 23.99 -1.86
N HIS A 81 4.28 23.76 -0.72
CA HIS A 81 4.94 23.71 0.59
C HIS A 81 5.48 22.32 0.95
N GLY A 82 5.31 21.34 0.06
CA GLY A 82 5.82 19.98 0.19
C GLY A 82 4.74 18.91 0.14
N ALA A 83 5.18 17.66 -0.08
CA ALA A 83 4.29 16.52 -0.28
C ALA A 83 3.33 16.29 0.90
N ILE A 84 3.79 16.46 2.15
CA ILE A 84 2.95 16.26 3.34
C ILE A 84 1.81 17.28 3.37
N ALA A 85 2.08 18.55 3.08
CA ALA A 85 1.05 19.58 3.02
C ALA A 85 0.02 19.29 1.92
N GLY A 86 0.48 18.84 0.75
CA GLY A 86 -0.41 18.36 -0.32
C GLY A 86 -1.30 17.19 0.11
N LEU A 87 -0.75 16.17 0.77
CA LEU A 87 -1.50 15.03 1.30
C LEU A 87 -2.56 15.45 2.33
N LEU A 88 -2.23 16.40 3.21
CA LEU A 88 -3.17 16.91 4.20
C LEU A 88 -4.31 17.69 3.53
N ALA A 89 -4.00 18.56 2.56
CA ALA A 89 -5.03 19.28 1.80
C ALA A 89 -6.02 18.32 1.11
N MET A 90 -5.51 17.25 0.50
CA MET A 90 -6.32 16.20 -0.11
C MET A 90 -7.21 15.45 0.89
N ARG A 91 -6.67 15.16 2.09
CA ARG A 91 -7.41 14.51 3.17
C ARG A 91 -8.56 15.38 3.70
N ASP A 92 -8.37 16.69 3.69
CA ASP A 92 -9.32 17.65 4.27
C ASP A 92 -10.42 18.08 3.28
N LEU A 93 -10.40 17.59 2.02
CA LEU A 93 -11.46 17.78 1.03
C LEU A 93 -12.76 17.04 1.37
N THR A 94 -13.86 17.42 0.71
CA THR A 94 -15.15 16.74 0.79
C THR A 94 -15.66 16.39 -0.63
N PRO A 95 -15.66 15.10 -1.03
CA PRO A 95 -15.17 13.94 -0.28
C PRO A 95 -13.63 13.92 -0.17
N PRO A 96 -13.07 13.29 0.90
CA PRO A 96 -11.63 13.27 1.12
C PRO A 96 -10.92 12.29 0.19
N ILE A 97 -9.76 12.69 -0.34
CA ILE A 97 -8.87 11.82 -1.09
C ILE A 97 -7.90 11.15 -0.10
N ARG A 98 -8.00 9.82 0.03
CA ARG A 98 -7.25 9.06 1.05
C ARG A 98 -6.06 8.33 0.47
N LEU A 99 -5.15 7.92 1.36
CA LEU A 99 -4.08 6.98 1.01
C LEU A 99 -4.68 5.63 0.60
N PRO A 100 -4.06 4.91 -0.37
CA PRO A 100 -2.85 5.29 -1.09
C PRO A 100 -3.08 6.27 -2.26
N HIS A 101 -4.32 6.46 -2.71
CA HIS A 101 -4.66 7.22 -3.92
C HIS A 101 -4.15 8.67 -3.92
N ALA A 102 -4.11 9.32 -2.76
CA ALA A 102 -3.52 10.66 -2.63
C ALA A 102 -2.02 10.71 -3.02
N VAL A 103 -1.27 9.64 -2.79
CA VAL A 103 0.15 9.55 -3.20
C VAL A 103 0.26 9.45 -4.71
N ASP A 104 -0.59 8.62 -5.33
CA ASP A 104 -0.65 8.49 -6.79
C ASP A 104 -1.01 9.84 -7.44
N LEU A 105 -1.90 10.62 -6.82
CA LEU A 105 -2.26 11.96 -7.28
C LEU A 105 -1.09 12.96 -7.18
N LEU A 106 -0.30 12.94 -6.10
CA LEU A 106 0.91 13.77 -6.04
C LEU A 106 1.94 13.37 -7.11
N ALA A 107 2.15 12.08 -7.32
CA ALA A 107 3.07 11.60 -8.35
C ALA A 107 2.59 11.97 -9.76
N TYR A 108 1.28 12.02 -9.98
CA TYR A 108 0.69 12.54 -11.22
C TYR A 108 1.00 14.02 -11.41
N LEU A 109 0.78 14.85 -10.38
CA LEU A 109 1.03 16.28 -10.45
C LEU A 109 2.51 16.61 -10.72
N ASP A 110 3.43 15.91 -10.06
CA ASP A 110 4.89 16.06 -10.25
C ASP A 110 5.32 15.75 -11.71
N ARG A 111 4.65 14.79 -12.36
CA ARG A 111 4.90 14.48 -13.77
C ARG A 111 4.25 15.47 -14.74
N ALA A 112 3.10 16.03 -14.37
CA ALA A 112 2.37 16.99 -15.19
C ALA A 112 3.04 18.37 -15.19
N ASP A 113 3.71 18.75 -14.09
CA ASP A 113 4.51 19.97 -13.98
C ASP A 113 5.91 19.66 -13.40
N PRO A 114 6.87 19.20 -14.23
CA PRO A 114 8.23 18.89 -13.78
C PRO A 114 9.02 20.14 -13.34
N THR A 115 8.46 21.34 -13.51
CA THR A 115 9.10 22.62 -13.14
C THR A 115 8.62 23.17 -11.79
N GLY A 116 7.64 22.51 -11.17
CA GLY A 116 7.12 22.84 -9.84
C GLY A 116 8.25 22.92 -8.81
N HIS A 117 8.67 24.15 -8.51
CA HIS A 117 9.86 24.49 -7.74
C HIS A 117 10.02 23.62 -6.49
N ARG A 118 11.04 22.77 -6.54
CA ARG A 118 11.63 22.10 -5.38
C ARG A 118 12.27 23.18 -4.50
N PRO A 119 11.83 23.43 -3.26
CA PRO A 119 12.57 24.30 -2.37
C PRO A 119 13.95 23.66 -2.13
N GLN A 120 15.01 24.43 -2.35
CA GLN A 120 16.38 24.09 -1.95
C GLN A 120 16.52 24.17 -0.44
#